data_AF-A0A6A2YQQ0-F1
#
_entry.id   AF-A0A6A2YQQ0-F1
#
_cell.length_a   1.000
_cell.length_b   1.000
_cell.length_c   1.000
_cell.angle_alpha   90.00
_cell.angle_beta   90.00
_cell.angle_gamma   90.00
#
_symmetry.space_group_name_H-M   'P 1'
#
loop_
_entity.id
_entity.type
_entity.pdbx_description
1 polymer ?
#
loop_
_entity_poly.entity_id
_entity_poly.type
_entity_poly.pdbx_seq_one_letter_code
_entity_poly.pdbx_strand_id
1 'polypeptide(L)'
;MSEVGADFYVSNLHKWFFCPPSAAFLYCKKSTSSSDVHHPVVSHEYGNGLPIESSWIGTRDYGSQLVIPAVLEFINRFEGGIDGIVKRNHDEVVKMGKMLAESWGTNLGTPPEMSAAMIMVGLPSRLCHNSEEDAVTLRSHLRDRYEVEIPIFHQVSKEGEEGVRDNEGFITGYVRISHQVYNTLKDYEKLRNAINQLVEDGKTCKMFYIE
;
A
#
# COMPACT_ATOMS: atom_id res chain seq x y z
N MET A 1 12.76 1.33 -17.12
CA MET A 1 13.59 0.20 -16.66
C MET A 1 15.07 0.40 -16.96
N SER A 2 15.42 0.99 -18.11
CA SER A 2 16.80 1.41 -18.43
C SER A 2 17.43 2.31 -17.36
N GLU A 3 16.70 3.29 -16.83
CA GLU A 3 17.19 4.24 -15.82
C GLU A 3 17.62 3.56 -14.51
N VAL A 4 16.90 2.54 -14.07
CA VAL A 4 17.23 1.75 -12.86
C VAL A 4 18.26 0.66 -13.18
N GLY A 5 18.53 0.39 -14.46
CA GLY A 5 19.50 -0.62 -14.89
C GLY A 5 19.10 -2.06 -14.58
N ALA A 6 17.84 -2.32 -14.23
CA ALA A 6 17.38 -3.63 -13.76
C ALA A 6 17.46 -4.73 -14.85
N ASP A 7 17.97 -5.91 -14.48
CA ASP A 7 17.97 -7.09 -15.34
C ASP A 7 16.59 -7.75 -15.43
N PHE A 8 15.87 -7.78 -14.29
CA PHE A 8 14.49 -8.22 -14.20
C PHE A 8 13.68 -7.19 -13.40
N TYR A 9 12.45 -6.94 -13.83
CA TYR A 9 11.52 -6.10 -13.09
C TYR A 9 10.11 -6.68 -13.16
N VAL A 10 9.47 -6.82 -12.00
CA VAL A 10 8.11 -7.34 -11.90
C VAL A 10 7.23 -6.31 -11.22
N SER A 11 5.99 -6.17 -11.70
CA SER A 11 4.98 -5.39 -11.00
C SER A 11 3.58 -5.93 -11.24
N ASN A 12 2.72 -5.69 -10.25
CA ASN A 12 1.33 -6.14 -10.27
C ASN A 12 0.47 -5.06 -10.92
N LEU A 13 -0.24 -5.44 -11.99
CA LEU A 13 -1.22 -4.57 -12.61
C LEU A 13 -2.52 -4.50 -11.79
N HIS A 14 -2.80 -5.53 -10.98
CA HIS A 14 -3.99 -5.58 -10.13
C HIS A 14 -3.93 -4.75 -8.84
N LYS A 15 -2.90 -3.89 -8.70
CA LYS A 15 -2.77 -2.96 -7.57
C LYS A 15 -3.22 -1.56 -8.00
N TRP A 16 -2.26 -0.76 -8.48
CA TRP A 16 -2.45 0.65 -8.80
C TRP A 16 -2.89 0.89 -10.24
N PHE A 17 -2.92 -0.16 -11.06
CA PHE A 17 -3.24 -0.08 -12.48
C PHE A 17 -4.67 -0.50 -12.79
N PHE A 18 -5.55 -0.67 -11.80
CA PHE A 18 -6.97 -1.00 -11.98
C PHE A 18 -7.28 -2.31 -12.75
N CYS A 19 -6.30 -3.20 -12.97
CA CYS A 19 -6.60 -4.53 -13.50
C CYS A 19 -7.31 -5.40 -12.45
N PRO A 20 -8.15 -6.36 -12.87
CA PRO A 20 -8.64 -7.40 -11.97
C PRO A 20 -7.49 -8.21 -11.36
N PRO A 21 -7.71 -8.87 -10.20
CA PRO A 21 -6.71 -9.73 -9.56
C PRO A 21 -6.06 -10.72 -10.52
N SER A 22 -4.82 -11.10 -10.21
CA SER A 22 -4.01 -12.07 -10.99
C SER A 22 -3.44 -11.57 -12.33
N ALA A 23 -3.35 -10.25 -12.53
CA ALA A 23 -2.56 -9.65 -13.61
C ALA A 23 -1.25 -9.00 -13.10
N ALA A 24 -0.13 -9.34 -13.74
CA ALA A 24 1.20 -8.79 -13.48
C ALA A 24 2.01 -8.80 -14.78
N PHE A 25 3.10 -8.04 -14.83
CA PHE A 25 4.06 -8.12 -15.92
C PHE A 25 5.45 -8.43 -15.40
N LEU A 26 6.25 -9.07 -16.25
CA LEU A 26 7.68 -9.27 -16.07
C LEU A 26 8.42 -8.61 -17.22
N TYR A 27 9.29 -7.66 -16.90
CA TYR A 27 10.29 -7.13 -17.80
C TYR A 27 11.59 -7.93 -17.61
N CYS A 28 12.15 -8.40 -18.73
CA CYS A 28 13.48 -8.98 -18.78
C CYS A 28 14.34 -8.12 -19.71
N LYS A 29 15.50 -7.67 -19.22
CA LYS A 29 16.46 -6.94 -20.03
C LYS A 29 16.98 -7.85 -21.15
N LYS A 30 17.01 -7.32 -22.37
CA LYS A 30 17.56 -8.05 -23.51
C LYS A 30 19.08 -8.20 -23.34
N SER A 31 19.55 -9.43 -23.21
CA SER A 31 20.96 -9.79 -23.06
C SER A 31 21.24 -11.15 -23.71
N THR A 32 22.51 -11.52 -23.88
CA THR A 32 22.89 -12.84 -24.39
C THR A 32 22.34 -14.00 -23.55
N SER A 33 22.07 -13.77 -22.26
CA SER A 33 21.48 -14.77 -21.34
C SER A 33 19.95 -14.72 -21.29
N SER A 34 19.30 -13.77 -21.97
CA SER A 34 17.83 -13.67 -21.98
C SER A 34 17.14 -14.83 -22.71
N SER A 35 17.87 -15.58 -23.55
CA SER A 35 17.37 -16.80 -24.19
C SER A 35 17.21 -17.97 -23.22
N ASP A 36 17.90 -17.94 -22.07
CA ASP A 36 17.88 -19.01 -21.07
C ASP A 36 16.80 -18.78 -20.01
N VAL A 37 16.04 -17.69 -20.12
CA VAL A 37 14.94 -17.35 -19.22
C VAL A 37 13.66 -17.97 -19.75
N HIS A 38 13.15 -18.96 -19.03
CA HIS A 38 11.94 -19.69 -19.37
C HIS A 38 10.82 -19.43 -18.36
N HIS A 39 9.58 -19.60 -18.80
CA HIS A 39 8.43 -19.57 -17.90
C HIS A 39 8.52 -20.75 -16.92
N PRO A 40 8.31 -20.56 -15.59
CA PRO A 40 8.49 -21.61 -14.60
C PRO A 40 7.45 -22.73 -14.70
N VAL A 41 6.29 -22.44 -15.31
CA VAL A 41 5.29 -23.45 -15.66
C VAL A 41 5.53 -23.88 -17.09
N VAL A 42 6.03 -25.10 -17.28
CA VAL A 42 6.27 -25.70 -18.59
C VAL A 42 4.93 -26.10 -19.21
N SER A 43 4.69 -25.68 -20.45
CA SER A 43 3.50 -26.03 -21.23
C SER A 43 3.87 -26.24 -22.71
N HIS A 44 2.86 -26.23 -23.60
CA HIS A 44 3.03 -26.50 -25.04
C HIS A 44 4.02 -25.58 -25.74
N GLU A 45 4.18 -24.34 -25.26
CA GLU A 45 5.01 -23.32 -25.88
C GLU A 45 6.47 -23.28 -25.37
N TYR A 46 6.88 -24.28 -24.58
CA TYR A 46 8.24 -24.34 -24.04
C TYR A 46 9.32 -24.31 -25.13
N GLY A 47 10.32 -23.45 -24.96
CA GLY A 47 11.42 -23.25 -25.91
C GLY A 47 11.15 -22.18 -26.96
N ASN A 48 9.92 -21.63 -27.04
CA ASN A 48 9.56 -20.55 -27.95
C ASN A 48 9.85 -19.15 -27.38
N GLY A 49 10.49 -19.10 -26.21
CA GLY A 49 10.90 -17.87 -25.54
C GLY A 49 9.84 -17.32 -24.58
N LEU A 50 10.30 -16.62 -23.55
CA LEU A 50 9.50 -16.20 -22.40
C LEU A 50 8.12 -15.60 -22.73
N PRO A 51 7.96 -14.67 -23.70
CA PRO A 51 6.63 -14.11 -24.00
C PRO A 51 5.64 -15.15 -24.53
N ILE A 52 6.09 -16.07 -25.39
CA ILE A 52 5.23 -17.11 -25.97
C ILE A 52 4.94 -18.18 -24.92
N GLU A 53 5.95 -18.58 -24.15
CA GLU A 53 5.81 -19.49 -23.01
C GLU A 53 4.83 -18.98 -21.95
N SER A 54 4.73 -17.67 -21.78
CA SER A 54 3.81 -17.03 -20.84
C SER A 54 2.38 -16.90 -21.39
N SER A 55 2.16 -17.12 -22.68
CA SER A 55 0.85 -16.92 -23.33
C SER A 55 -0.17 -18.01 -22.96
N TRP A 56 0.31 -19.23 -22.74
CA TRP A 56 -0.51 -20.38 -22.38
C TRP A 56 0.23 -21.31 -21.41
N ILE A 57 -0.15 -21.25 -20.14
CA ILE A 57 0.50 -22.02 -19.07
C ILE A 57 -0.43 -23.11 -18.50
N GLY A 58 -1.40 -23.52 -19.32
CA GLY A 58 -2.50 -24.41 -18.96
C GLY A 58 -3.85 -23.71 -18.85
N THR A 59 -4.89 -24.49 -18.60
CA THR A 59 -6.27 -24.03 -18.54
C THR A 59 -6.52 -23.22 -17.27
N ARG A 60 -6.83 -21.93 -17.44
CA ARG A 60 -7.19 -20.98 -16.37
C ARG A 60 -8.02 -19.84 -16.94
N ASP A 61 -8.52 -18.97 -16.05
CA ASP A 61 -9.08 -17.70 -16.46
C ASP A 61 -7.96 -16.73 -16.88
N TYR A 62 -8.04 -16.24 -18.11
CA TYR A 62 -7.14 -15.23 -18.70
C TYR A 62 -7.81 -13.84 -18.82
N GLY A 63 -9.02 -13.68 -18.28
CA GLY A 63 -9.80 -12.44 -18.36
C GLY A 63 -9.03 -11.24 -17.83
N SER A 64 -8.30 -11.39 -16.73
CA SER A 64 -7.48 -10.30 -16.16
C SER A 64 -6.39 -9.79 -17.12
N GLN A 65 -5.79 -10.65 -17.96
CA GLN A 65 -4.85 -10.22 -19.00
C GLN A 65 -5.57 -9.59 -20.20
N LEU A 66 -6.72 -10.15 -20.60
CA LEU A 66 -7.44 -9.70 -21.78
C LEU A 66 -8.08 -8.31 -21.61
N VAL A 67 -8.38 -7.88 -20.39
CA VAL A 67 -8.95 -6.55 -20.12
C VAL A 67 -7.91 -5.42 -20.02
N ILE A 68 -6.61 -5.71 -20.09
CA ILE A 68 -5.55 -4.69 -19.98
C ILE A 68 -5.75 -3.52 -20.96
N PRO A 69 -6.13 -3.71 -22.24
CA PRO A 69 -6.41 -2.59 -23.13
C PRO A 69 -7.56 -1.69 -22.65
N ALA A 70 -8.65 -2.27 -22.14
CA ALA A 70 -9.79 -1.50 -21.61
C ALA A 70 -9.42 -0.73 -20.33
N VAL A 71 -8.52 -1.30 -19.52
CA VAL A 71 -7.96 -0.63 -18.33
C VAL A 71 -7.11 0.58 -18.72
N LEU A 72 -6.28 0.45 -19.76
CA LEU A 72 -5.51 1.57 -20.32
C LEU A 72 -6.44 2.69 -20.82
N GLU A 73 -7.52 2.33 -21.53
CA GLU A 73 -8.52 3.30 -21.97
C GLU A 73 -9.18 4.03 -20.78
N PHE A 74 -9.47 3.33 -19.68
CA PHE A 74 -9.99 3.95 -18.47
C PHE A 74 -8.99 4.94 -17.85
N ILE A 75 -7.73 4.54 -17.68
CA ILE A 75 -6.67 5.39 -17.12
C ILE A 75 -6.47 6.65 -17.96
N ASN A 76 -6.51 6.53 -19.29
CA ASN A 76 -6.32 7.66 -20.19
C ASN A 76 -7.48 8.68 -20.19
N ARG A 77 -8.58 8.42 -19.46
CA ARG A 77 -9.66 9.41 -19.23
C ARG A 77 -9.27 10.46 -18.19
N PHE A 78 -8.29 10.17 -17.33
CA PHE A 78 -7.79 11.12 -16.34
C PHE A 78 -6.80 12.09 -16.99
N GLU A 79 -6.80 13.33 -16.52
CA GLU A 79 -5.83 14.34 -16.97
C GLU A 79 -4.41 13.84 -16.72
N GLY A 80 -3.57 13.84 -17.76
CA GLY A 80 -2.20 13.31 -17.68
C GLY A 80 -2.10 11.78 -17.60
N GLY A 81 -3.21 11.05 -17.78
CA GLY A 81 -3.24 9.58 -17.75
C GLY A 81 -2.66 9.01 -16.45
N ILE A 82 -1.82 7.98 -16.56
CA ILE A 82 -1.21 7.33 -15.41
C ILE A 82 -0.31 8.28 -14.59
N ASP A 83 0.46 9.14 -15.26
CA ASP A 83 1.36 10.07 -14.59
C ASP A 83 0.61 11.12 -13.78
N GLY A 84 -0.53 11.59 -14.33
CA GLY A 84 -1.45 12.47 -13.61
C GLY A 84 -2.05 11.82 -12.36
N ILE A 85 -2.45 10.56 -12.45
CA ILE A 85 -2.94 9.79 -11.29
C ILE A 85 -1.84 9.63 -10.25
N VAL A 86 -0.63 9.23 -10.65
CA VAL A 86 0.52 9.05 -9.74
C VAL A 86 0.83 10.35 -9.00
N LYS A 87 0.94 11.47 -9.72
CA LYS A 87 1.21 12.78 -9.13
C LYS A 87 0.11 13.19 -8.15
N ARG A 88 -1.16 13.12 -8.57
CA ARG A 88 -2.30 13.49 -7.72
C ARG A 88 -2.36 12.65 -6.45
N ASN A 89 -2.21 11.33 -6.58
CA ASN A 89 -2.29 10.43 -5.44
C ASN A 89 -1.15 10.69 -4.44
N HIS A 90 0.06 10.99 -4.94
CA HIS A 90 1.17 11.41 -4.10
C HIS A 90 0.87 12.72 -3.36
N ASP A 91 0.49 13.76 -4.10
CA ASP A 91 0.22 15.09 -3.52
C ASP A 91 -0.86 15.00 -2.42
N GLU A 92 -1.95 14.27 -2.69
CA GLU A 92 -3.04 14.10 -1.72
C GLU A 92 -2.68 13.18 -0.56
N VAL A 93 -1.98 12.05 -0.78
CA VAL A 93 -1.61 11.16 0.34
C VAL A 93 -0.66 11.87 1.31
N VAL A 94 0.27 12.68 0.81
CA VAL A 94 1.18 13.48 1.64
C VAL A 94 0.40 14.52 2.44
N LYS A 95 -0.53 15.23 1.80
CA LYS A 95 -1.39 16.23 2.46
C LYS A 95 -2.25 15.59 3.55
N MET A 96 -2.87 14.45 3.27
CA MET A 96 -3.70 13.74 4.26
C MET A 96 -2.84 13.18 5.40
N GLY A 97 -1.65 12.65 5.09
CA GLY A 97 -0.71 12.18 6.10
C GLY A 97 -0.30 13.29 7.07
N LYS A 98 0.02 14.49 6.55
CA LYS A 98 0.34 15.66 7.38
C LYS A 98 -0.84 16.08 8.26
N MET A 99 -2.04 16.13 7.70
CA MET A 99 -3.26 16.45 8.45
C MET A 99 -3.50 15.47 9.61
N LEU A 100 -3.28 14.17 9.39
CA LEU A 100 -3.40 13.15 10.44
C LEU A 100 -2.31 13.30 11.50
N ALA A 101 -1.05 13.46 11.10
CA ALA A 101 0.06 13.65 12.03
C ALA A 101 -0.13 14.91 12.91
N GLU A 102 -0.56 16.02 12.32
CA GLU A 102 -0.89 17.26 13.03
C GLU A 102 -2.04 17.04 14.02
N SER A 103 -3.13 16.39 13.60
CA SER A 103 -4.27 16.13 14.49
C SER A 103 -3.92 15.21 15.65
N TRP A 104 -3.01 14.28 15.46
CA TRP A 104 -2.64 13.28 16.46
C TRP A 104 -1.47 13.73 17.33
N GLY A 105 -0.83 14.86 17.01
CA GLY A 105 0.39 15.30 17.69
C GLY A 105 1.56 14.33 17.48
N THR A 106 1.61 13.67 16.32
CA THR A 106 2.60 12.64 15.98
C THR A 106 3.41 13.05 14.75
N ASN A 107 3.95 12.06 14.02
CA ASN A 107 4.84 12.24 12.90
C ASN A 107 4.41 11.42 11.67
N LEU A 108 4.98 11.79 10.52
CA LEU A 108 5.04 10.88 9.38
C LEU A 108 6.08 9.79 9.64
N GLY A 109 5.73 8.54 9.34
CA GLY A 109 6.64 7.40 9.42
C GLY A 109 7.53 7.23 8.19
N THR A 110 7.34 8.06 7.15
CA THR A 110 8.15 8.04 5.93
C THR A 110 8.27 9.46 5.38
N PRO A 111 9.44 9.88 4.87
CA PRO A 111 9.58 11.16 4.18
C PRO A 111 8.59 11.27 3.01
N PRO A 112 7.96 12.44 2.79
CA PRO A 112 7.07 12.65 1.65
C PRO A 112 7.69 12.23 0.31
N GLU A 113 8.96 12.55 0.08
CA GLU A 113 9.68 12.30 -1.18
C GLU A 113 9.91 10.80 -1.45
N MET A 114 9.83 9.96 -0.40
CA MET A 114 9.91 8.51 -0.50
C MET A 114 8.52 7.85 -0.56
N SER A 115 7.45 8.64 -0.58
CA SER A 115 6.08 8.18 -0.63
C SER A 115 5.58 8.23 -2.07
N ALA A 116 4.98 7.14 -2.55
CA ALA A 116 4.20 7.17 -3.78
C ALA A 116 2.76 7.56 -3.44
N ALA A 117 1.79 6.69 -3.70
CA ALA A 117 0.39 6.86 -3.30
C ALA A 117 0.08 6.32 -1.89
N MET A 118 1.10 6.06 -1.07
CA MET A 118 0.96 5.54 0.30
C MET A 118 1.91 6.27 1.25
N ILE A 119 1.46 6.54 2.47
CA ILE A 119 2.31 7.11 3.52
C ILE A 119 1.97 6.52 4.89
N MET A 120 2.98 6.41 5.75
CA MET A 120 2.86 5.96 7.14
C MET A 120 2.64 7.16 8.06
N VAL A 121 1.74 7.04 9.04
CA VAL A 121 1.50 8.06 10.07
C VAL A 121 1.53 7.42 11.44
N GLY A 122 2.28 8.01 12.37
CA GLY A 122 2.39 7.53 13.75
C GLY A 122 1.06 7.64 14.48
N LEU A 123 0.68 6.57 15.17
CA LEU A 123 -0.47 6.56 16.06
C LEU A 123 -0.10 7.17 17.42
N PRO A 124 -1.03 7.85 18.11
CA PRO A 124 -0.79 8.36 19.46
C PRO A 124 -0.30 7.25 20.41
N SER A 125 0.77 7.54 21.16
CA SER A 125 1.36 6.60 22.11
C SER A 125 0.39 6.14 23.20
N ARG A 126 -0.61 6.98 23.53
CA ARG A 126 -1.71 6.68 24.46
C ARG A 126 -2.57 5.49 24.09
N LEU A 127 -2.61 5.10 22.80
CA LEU A 127 -3.31 3.89 22.40
C LEU A 127 -2.60 2.63 22.91
N CYS A 128 -1.36 2.74 23.42
CA CYS A 128 -0.58 1.64 23.98
C CYS A 128 -0.42 0.48 22.98
N HIS A 129 -0.14 0.81 21.72
CA HIS A 129 0.07 -0.15 20.64
C HIS A 129 1.47 -0.78 20.73
N ASN A 130 1.58 -1.98 21.32
CA ASN A 130 2.88 -2.56 21.69
C ASN A 130 3.22 -3.87 20.97
N SER A 131 2.38 -4.30 20.02
CA SER A 131 2.55 -5.58 19.34
C SER A 131 1.82 -5.60 18.00
N GLU A 132 2.13 -6.61 17.17
CA GLU A 132 1.36 -6.89 15.95
C GLU A 132 -0.08 -7.34 16.27
N GLU A 133 -0.30 -8.00 17.41
CA GLU A 133 -1.64 -8.39 17.88
C GLU A 133 -2.52 -7.14 18.16
N ASP A 134 -1.92 -6.11 18.76
CA ASP A 134 -2.58 -4.82 18.99
C ASP A 134 -2.94 -4.13 17.66
N ALA A 135 -2.08 -4.26 16.64
CA ALA A 135 -2.33 -3.73 15.30
C ALA A 135 -3.57 -4.38 14.66
N VAL A 136 -3.65 -5.71 14.72
CA VAL A 136 -4.78 -6.48 14.18
C VAL A 136 -6.07 -6.17 14.93
N THR A 137 -5.98 -6.05 16.25
CA THR A 137 -7.14 -5.77 17.12
C THR A 137 -7.67 -4.36 16.88
N LEU A 138 -6.81 -3.34 16.87
CA LEU A 138 -7.21 -1.96 16.59
C LEU A 138 -7.78 -1.83 15.17
N ARG A 139 -7.18 -2.49 14.18
CA ARG A 139 -7.70 -2.52 12.80
C ARG A 139 -9.11 -3.11 12.74
N SER A 140 -9.35 -4.22 13.45
CA SER A 140 -10.67 -4.85 13.49
C SER A 140 -11.70 -3.96 14.18
N HIS A 141 -11.32 -3.33 15.30
CA HIS A 141 -12.18 -2.37 16.00
C HIS A 141 -12.54 -1.16 15.13
N LEU A 142 -11.57 -0.58 14.41
CA LEU A 142 -11.81 0.52 13.47
C LEU A 142 -12.75 0.11 12.34
N ARG A 143 -12.62 -1.10 11.79
CA ARG A 143 -13.54 -1.61 10.78
C ARG A 143 -14.95 -1.78 11.35
N ASP A 144 -15.08 -2.44 12.49
CA ASP A 144 -16.39 -2.89 12.97
C ASP A 144 -17.18 -1.77 13.65
N ARG A 145 -16.50 -0.78 14.26
CA ARG A 145 -17.15 0.35 14.95
C ARG A 145 -17.18 1.65 14.16
N TYR A 146 -16.19 1.88 13.31
CA TYR A 146 -16.04 3.12 12.55
C TYR A 146 -16.10 2.91 11.04
N GLU A 147 -16.23 1.67 10.55
CA GLU A 147 -16.19 1.31 9.13
C GLU A 147 -14.96 1.89 8.43
N VAL A 148 -13.82 1.83 9.11
CA VAL A 148 -12.50 2.23 8.59
C VAL A 148 -11.61 0.99 8.48
N GLU A 149 -11.29 0.60 7.26
CA GLU A 149 -10.37 -0.50 6.98
C GLU A 149 -9.00 0.07 6.61
N ILE A 150 -8.01 -0.14 7.49
CA ILE A 150 -6.66 0.41 7.29
C ILE A 150 -5.57 -0.54 7.84
N PRO A 151 -4.48 -0.78 7.08
CA PRO A 151 -3.32 -1.49 7.62
C PRO A 151 -2.68 -0.71 8.76
N ILE A 152 -2.42 -1.40 9.86
CA ILE A 152 -1.68 -0.90 11.03
C ILE A 152 -0.47 -1.81 11.23
N PHE A 153 0.67 -1.22 11.56
CA PHE A 153 1.93 -1.92 11.73
C PHE A 153 2.58 -1.56 13.06
N HIS A 154 3.23 -2.54 13.68
CA HIS A 154 4.07 -2.32 14.85
C HIS A 154 5.52 -2.04 14.45
N GLN A 155 6.09 -0.96 14.99
CA GLN A 155 7.52 -0.72 14.91
C GLN A 155 8.19 -1.22 16.20
N VAL A 156 8.97 -2.29 16.06
CA VAL A 156 9.79 -2.82 17.15
C VAL A 156 10.94 -1.84 17.44
N SER A 157 11.06 -1.40 18.69
CA SER A 157 12.21 -0.60 19.13
C SER A 157 13.47 -1.45 19.01
N LYS A 158 14.48 -0.96 18.27
CA LYS A 158 15.81 -1.58 18.26
C LYS A 158 16.59 -1.14 19.50
N GLU A 159 17.37 -2.04 20.06
CA GLU A 159 18.27 -1.69 21.17
C GLU A 159 19.23 -0.56 20.75
N GLY A 160 19.22 0.55 21.49
CA GLY A 160 20.12 1.69 21.28
C GLY A 160 19.62 2.77 20.32
N GLU A 161 18.45 2.62 19.68
CA GLU A 161 17.81 3.71 18.93
C GLU A 161 16.87 4.51 19.85
N GLU A 162 17.02 5.84 19.88
CA GLU A 162 15.99 6.71 20.48
C GLU A 162 14.73 6.65 19.60
N GLY A 163 13.71 5.94 20.07
CA GLY A 163 12.43 5.83 19.38
C GLY A 163 11.75 7.19 19.20
N VAL A 164 10.93 7.33 18.16
CA VAL A 164 10.13 8.54 17.95
C VAL A 164 9.12 8.69 19.09
N ARG A 165 8.93 9.93 19.56
CA ARG A 165 8.05 10.23 20.70
C ARG A 165 7.04 11.30 20.33
N ASP A 166 5.85 11.17 20.88
CA ASP A 166 4.95 12.30 21.07
C ASP A 166 5.17 12.90 22.48
N ASN A 167 4.28 13.80 22.91
CA ASN A 167 4.38 14.44 24.22
C ASN A 167 4.17 13.48 25.41
N GLU A 168 3.63 12.28 25.18
CA GLU A 168 3.19 11.35 26.24
C GLU A 168 4.01 10.05 26.27
N GLY A 169 4.63 9.64 25.17
CA GLY A 169 5.32 8.36 25.09
C GLY A 169 6.01 8.07 23.76
N PHE A 170 6.43 6.82 23.60
CA PHE A 170 7.01 6.34 22.35
C PHE A 170 5.93 5.96 21.35
N ILE A 171 6.13 6.34 20.09
CA ILE A 171 5.27 5.98 18.97
C ILE A 171 5.77 4.66 18.39
N THR A 172 4.97 3.61 18.60
CA THR A 172 5.28 2.22 18.22
C THR A 172 4.25 1.63 17.26
N GLY A 173 3.18 2.37 16.94
CA GLY A 173 2.14 1.98 16.00
C GLY A 173 2.06 2.98 14.85
N TYR A 174 1.85 2.47 13.64
CA TYR A 174 1.70 3.30 12.45
C TYR A 174 0.56 2.82 11.57
N VAL A 175 -0.31 3.74 11.16
CA VAL A 175 -1.27 3.48 10.08
C VAL A 175 -0.58 3.70 8.73
N ARG A 176 -0.93 2.90 7.72
CA ARG A 176 -0.54 3.18 6.32
C ARG A 176 -1.76 3.57 5.50
N ILE A 177 -1.93 4.86 5.27
CA ILE A 177 -2.96 5.33 4.34
C ILE A 177 -2.51 5.10 2.89
N SER A 178 -3.49 4.83 2.02
CA SER A 178 -3.31 4.68 0.58
C SER A 178 -4.31 5.61 -0.10
N HIS A 179 -3.86 6.53 -0.96
CA HIS A 179 -4.75 7.44 -1.68
C HIS A 179 -4.90 7.00 -3.13
N GLN A 180 -6.14 6.97 -3.59
CA GLN A 180 -6.49 6.61 -4.96
C GLN A 180 -7.57 7.56 -5.50
N VAL A 181 -7.83 7.52 -6.81
CA VAL A 181 -8.76 8.42 -7.52
C VAL A 181 -10.17 8.50 -6.92
N TYR A 182 -10.59 7.52 -6.13
CA TYR A 182 -11.91 7.48 -5.48
C TYR A 182 -11.92 8.01 -4.04
N ASN A 183 -10.75 8.25 -3.43
CA ASN A 183 -10.68 8.73 -2.06
C ASN A 183 -11.04 10.20 -1.96
N THR A 184 -11.63 10.58 -0.83
CA THR A 184 -12.03 11.94 -0.53
C THR A 184 -11.52 12.37 0.84
N LEU A 185 -11.48 13.68 1.09
CA LEU A 185 -11.11 14.23 2.41
C LEU A 185 -11.89 13.57 3.56
N LYS A 186 -13.19 13.28 3.34
CA LYS A 186 -14.07 12.68 4.35
C LYS A 186 -13.58 11.32 4.84
N ASP A 187 -12.95 10.52 3.97
CA ASP A 187 -12.42 9.21 4.35
C ASP A 187 -11.32 9.37 5.42
N TYR A 188 -10.46 10.38 5.24
CA TYR A 188 -9.36 10.69 6.16
C TYR A 188 -9.85 11.39 7.42
N GLU A 189 -10.86 12.25 7.31
CA GLU A 189 -11.51 12.85 8.50
C GLU A 189 -12.20 11.79 9.36
N LYS A 190 -12.79 10.76 8.75
CA LYS A 190 -13.39 9.63 9.48
C LYS A 190 -12.32 8.89 10.30
N LEU A 191 -11.18 8.57 9.69
CA LEU A 191 -10.03 7.97 10.38
C LEU A 191 -9.50 8.90 11.49
N ARG A 192 -9.28 10.19 11.19
CA ARG A 192 -8.81 11.19 12.16
C ARG A 192 -9.70 11.21 13.40
N ASN A 193 -10.99 11.39 13.19
CA ASN A 193 -11.97 11.55 14.26
C ASN A 193 -12.12 10.26 15.07
N ALA A 194 -12.06 9.08 14.43
CA ALA A 194 -12.09 7.80 15.12
C ALA A 194 -10.92 7.66 16.09
N ILE A 195 -9.69 7.95 15.65
CA ILE A 195 -8.50 7.88 16.49
C ILE A 195 -8.56 8.94 17.62
N ASN A 196 -8.97 10.17 17.33
CA ASN A 196 -9.14 11.20 18.36
C ASN A 196 -10.13 10.76 19.43
N GLN A 197 -11.30 10.25 19.04
CA GLN A 197 -12.32 9.77 19.96
C GLN A 197 -11.79 8.65 20.87
N LEU A 198 -11.08 7.66 20.31
CA LEU A 198 -10.48 6.58 21.10
C LEU A 198 -9.50 7.11 22.15
N VAL A 199 -8.69 8.10 21.77
CA VAL A 199 -7.73 8.74 22.68
C VAL A 199 -8.44 9.56 23.77
N GLU A 200 -9.45 10.35 23.41
CA GLU A 200 -10.27 11.15 24.33
C GLU A 200 -11.02 10.27 25.34
N ASP A 201 -11.52 9.12 24.89
CA ASP A 201 -12.19 8.12 25.73
C ASP A 201 -11.22 7.30 26.60
N GLY A 202 -9.90 7.54 26.47
CA GLY A 202 -8.87 6.81 27.20
C GLY A 202 -8.77 5.33 26.82
N LYS A 203 -9.21 4.97 25.60
CA LYS A 203 -9.13 3.60 25.11
C LYS A 203 -7.68 3.23 24.80
N THR A 204 -7.35 1.97 25.08
CA THR A 204 -6.05 1.37 24.74
C THR A 204 -6.28 0.10 23.94
N CYS A 205 -5.29 -0.33 23.14
CA CYS A 205 -5.38 -1.55 22.34
C CYS A 205 -5.80 -2.78 23.16
N LYS A 206 -5.34 -2.86 24.42
CA LYS A 206 -5.69 -3.95 25.36
C LYS A 206 -7.18 -4.02 25.71
N MET A 207 -7.90 -2.91 25.63
CA MET A 207 -9.32 -2.87 25.99
C MET A 207 -10.22 -3.47 24.90
N PHE A 208 -9.73 -3.56 23.67
CA PHE A 208 -10.50 -4.08 22.53
C PHE A 208 -10.54 -5.61 22.44
N TYR A 209 -9.74 -6.32 23.25
CA TYR A 209 -9.81 -7.79 23.33
C TYR A 209 -11.04 -8.30 24.10
N ILE A 210 -11.76 -7.40 24.80
CA ILE A 210 -12.82 -7.73 25.75
C ILE A 210 -14.21 -7.25 25.27
N GLU A 211 -14.25 -6.45 24.20
CA GLU A 211 -15.47 -5.87 23.60
C GLU A 211 -15.94 -6.63 22.35
#